data_AF-A0A251TXX3-F1
#
_entry.id   AF-A0A251TXX3-F1
#
_cell.length_a   1.000
_cell.length_b   1.000
_cell.length_c   1.000
_cell.angle_alpha   90.00
_cell.angle_beta   90.00
_cell.angle_gamma   90.00
#
_symmetry.space_group_name_H-M   'P 1'
#
loop_
_entity.id
_entity.type
_entity.pdbx_description
1 polymer ?
#
loop_
_entity_poly.entity_id
_entity_poly.type
_entity_poly.pdbx_seq_one_letter_code
_entity_poly.pdbx_strand_id
1 'polypeptide(L)'
;MICFLAKDQHGCRILQSKFEAPTKEDVELVLYEVAGSVADLMKDQYGNYIMQKLVCVCNDVQKGLIVRELTERSVDVILVCMSPYGTRAVQKLLENLNSRVQIMMVIRGLHRGAAQLANDPNGHHVLQYCLIHYDCDFNQPILDQIANNCFKVATDRSGCCVLQACVEHSRGEVRNRLLAEIMANAIPIAEDPFGYAFLNPCLQVSNYRWQFRPSGCSSLKKAK
;
A
#
# COMPACT_ATOMS: atom_id res chain seq x y z
N MET A 1 21.42 13.71 17.27
CA MET A 1 21.95 14.76 16.35
C MET A 1 21.63 14.44 14.89
N ILE A 2 21.68 13.17 14.50
CA ILE A 2 21.46 12.73 13.11
C ILE A 2 20.02 13.00 12.65
N CYS A 3 19.01 12.81 13.51
CA CYS A 3 17.61 13.14 13.16
C CYS A 3 17.41 14.60 12.74
N PHE A 4 18.08 15.56 13.38
CA PHE A 4 17.98 16.97 13.01
C PHE A 4 18.63 17.24 11.65
N LEU A 5 19.81 16.65 11.41
CA LEU A 5 20.49 16.74 10.12
C LEU A 5 19.68 16.08 8.98
N ALA A 6 19.01 14.95 9.27
CA ALA A 6 18.17 14.24 8.30
C ALA A 6 16.95 15.05 7.85
N LYS A 7 16.42 15.91 8.73
CA LYS A 7 15.29 16.81 8.44
C LYS A 7 15.72 18.17 7.86
N ASP A 8 17.02 18.38 7.62
CA ASP A 8 17.55 19.56 6.95
C ASP A 8 17.89 19.26 5.49
N GLN A 9 17.65 20.21 4.58
CA GLN A 9 17.88 20.03 3.14
C GLN A 9 19.35 19.72 2.82
N HIS A 10 20.29 20.42 3.47
CA HIS A 10 21.73 20.25 3.24
C HIS A 10 22.28 19.10 4.05
N GLY A 11 21.86 18.99 5.32
CA GLY A 11 22.19 17.90 6.22
C GLY A 11 21.81 16.54 5.64
N CYS A 12 20.63 16.40 5.06
CA CYS A 12 20.18 15.17 4.43
C CYS A 12 21.04 14.81 3.21
N ARG A 13 21.43 15.77 2.37
CA ARG A 13 22.33 15.52 1.24
C ARG A 13 23.70 15.03 1.70
N ILE A 14 24.26 15.66 2.72
CA ILE A 14 25.55 15.26 3.30
C ILE A 14 25.46 13.84 3.87
N LEU A 15 24.40 13.54 4.63
CA LEU A 15 24.15 12.19 5.16
C LEU A 15 24.03 11.18 4.03
N GLN A 16 23.27 11.49 2.98
CA GLN A 16 23.08 10.60 1.84
C GLN A 16 24.38 10.32 1.07
N SER A 17 25.26 11.29 0.89
CA SER A 17 26.57 11.08 0.24
C SER A 17 27.49 10.23 1.11
N LYS A 18 27.49 10.44 2.43
CA LYS A 18 28.21 9.55 3.36
C LYS A 18 27.65 8.12 3.34
N PHE A 19 26.35 7.97 3.06
CA PHE A 19 25.65 6.69 2.94
C PHE A 19 25.69 6.07 1.53
N GLU A 20 26.59 6.51 0.64
CA GLU A 20 26.79 5.84 -0.66
C GLU A 20 27.56 4.52 -0.51
N ALA A 21 28.50 4.45 0.43
CA ALA A 21 29.23 3.23 0.78
C ALA A 21 29.51 3.18 2.29
N PRO A 22 28.47 3.03 3.12
CA PRO A 22 28.62 3.10 4.57
C PRO A 22 29.34 1.87 5.12
N THR A 23 30.14 2.06 6.17
CA THR A 23 30.65 0.95 6.98
C THR A 23 29.53 0.34 7.82
N LYS A 24 29.75 -0.84 8.43
CA LYS A 24 28.74 -1.45 9.31
C LYS A 24 28.48 -0.57 10.53
N GLU A 25 29.53 0.05 11.05
CA GLU A 25 29.51 0.97 12.17
C GLU A 25 28.70 2.23 11.83
N ASP A 26 28.83 2.77 10.60
CA ASP A 26 27.99 3.89 10.13
C ASP A 26 26.50 3.51 10.10
N VAL A 27 26.18 2.31 9.62
CA VAL A 27 24.81 1.80 9.58
C VAL A 27 24.23 1.66 10.98
N GLU A 28 24.99 1.06 11.89
CA GLU A 28 24.57 0.87 13.28
C GLU A 28 24.38 2.21 14.01
N LEU A 29 25.31 3.15 13.84
CA LEU A 29 25.22 4.48 14.45
C LEU A 29 24.00 5.25 13.95
N VAL A 30 23.79 5.30 12.64
CA VAL A 30 22.63 5.98 12.06
C VAL A 30 21.34 5.31 12.51
N LEU A 31 21.27 3.98 12.47
CA LEU A 31 20.09 3.24 12.91
C LEU A 31 19.77 3.51 14.38
N TYR A 32 20.78 3.51 15.25
CA TYR A 32 20.61 3.81 16.67
C TYR A 32 20.08 5.23 16.91
N GLU A 33 20.62 6.23 16.21
CA GLU A 33 20.20 7.63 16.35
C GLU A 33 18.79 7.91 15.80
N VAL A 34 18.35 7.15 14.80
CA VAL A 34 17.00 7.30 14.21
C VAL A 34 15.95 6.37 14.84
N ALA A 35 16.39 5.39 15.63
CA ALA A 35 15.51 4.50 16.38
C ALA A 35 14.72 5.32 17.41
N GLY A 36 13.43 5.52 17.16
CA GLY A 36 12.52 6.41 17.89
C GLY A 36 11.96 7.55 17.04
N SER A 37 12.37 7.68 15.78
CA SER A 37 11.87 8.68 14.85
C SER A 37 11.64 8.13 13.44
N VAL A 38 11.56 6.80 13.26
CA VAL A 38 11.39 6.15 11.95
C VAL A 38 10.17 6.70 11.21
N ALA A 39 9.00 6.69 11.86
CA ALA A 39 7.77 7.16 11.22
C ALA A 39 7.85 8.64 10.83
N ASP A 40 8.42 9.47 11.70
CA ASP A 40 8.55 10.91 11.46
C ASP A 40 9.56 11.23 10.37
N LEU A 41 10.67 10.49 10.29
CA LEU A 41 11.65 10.64 9.21
C LEU A 41 11.07 10.16 7.88
N MET A 42 10.33 9.04 7.84
CA MET A 42 9.70 8.58 6.60
C MET A 42 8.68 9.60 6.05
N LYS A 43 7.95 10.31 6.92
CA LYS A 43 7.01 11.36 6.50
C LYS A 43 7.67 12.68 6.12
N ASP A 44 8.94 12.89 6.49
CA ASP A 44 9.62 14.16 6.31
C ASP A 44 10.09 14.36 4.86
N GLN A 45 10.00 15.60 4.36
CA GLN A 45 10.35 15.95 2.98
C GLN A 45 11.82 15.70 2.62
N TYR A 46 12.72 15.67 3.62
CA TYR A 46 14.13 15.34 3.45
C TYR A 46 14.47 14.01 4.14
N GLY A 47 13.95 13.76 5.34
CA GLY A 47 14.23 12.56 6.13
C GLY A 47 13.87 11.25 5.43
N ASN A 48 12.88 11.27 4.53
CA ASN A 48 12.49 10.06 3.80
C ASN A 48 13.64 9.48 2.95
N TYR A 49 14.53 10.33 2.43
CA TYR A 49 15.63 9.87 1.58
C TYR A 49 16.69 9.09 2.36
N ILE A 50 17.02 9.53 3.59
CA ILE A 50 17.95 8.77 4.43
C ILE A 50 17.35 7.44 4.86
N MET A 51 16.04 7.39 5.17
CA MET A 51 15.36 6.13 5.49
C MET A 51 15.39 5.16 4.30
N GLN A 52 15.14 5.66 3.08
CA GLN A 52 15.23 4.86 1.85
C GLN A 52 16.64 4.30 1.61
N LYS A 53 17.71 5.09 1.87
CA LYS A 53 19.08 4.58 1.76
C LYS A 53 19.40 3.57 2.86
N LEU A 54 18.99 3.86 4.09
CA LEU A 54 19.23 3.02 5.26
C LEU A 54 18.65 1.62 5.06
N VAL A 55 17.41 1.50 4.59
CA VAL A 55 16.78 0.18 4.37
C VAL A 55 17.50 -0.67 3.31
N CYS A 56 18.17 -0.05 2.33
CA CYS A 56 18.92 -0.76 1.30
C CYS A 56 20.22 -1.38 1.84
N VAL A 57 20.85 -0.76 2.84
CA VAL A 57 22.13 -1.21 3.40
C VAL A 57 21.98 -2.00 4.70
N CYS A 58 20.82 -1.93 5.35
CA CYS A 58 20.53 -2.71 6.54
C CYS A 58 20.49 -4.22 6.26
N ASN A 59 20.98 -5.00 7.22
CA ASN A 59 20.74 -6.44 7.25
C ASN A 59 19.31 -6.76 7.74
N ASP A 60 18.91 -8.04 7.70
CA ASP A 60 17.55 -8.45 8.07
C ASP A 60 17.21 -8.15 9.55
N VAL A 61 18.17 -8.24 10.47
CA VAL A 61 17.93 -7.91 11.90
C VAL A 61 17.64 -6.42 12.06
N GLN A 62 18.41 -5.58 11.39
CA GLN A 62 18.26 -4.13 11.38
C GLN A 62 16.95 -3.69 10.71
N LYS A 63 16.58 -4.29 9.56
CA LYS A 63 15.26 -4.08 8.93
C LYS A 63 14.13 -4.47 9.88
N GLY A 64 14.32 -5.54 10.66
CA GLY A 64 13.39 -5.96 11.70
C GLY A 64 13.22 -4.95 12.84
N LEU A 65 14.22 -4.12 13.13
CA LEU A 65 14.07 -3.00 14.07
C LEU A 65 13.19 -1.89 13.48
N ILE A 66 13.48 -1.49 12.23
CA ILE A 66 12.70 -0.47 11.51
C ILE A 66 11.23 -0.88 11.38
N VAL A 67 10.97 -2.14 10.99
CA VAL A 67 9.60 -2.68 10.88
C VAL A 67 8.90 -2.67 12.23
N ARG A 68 9.58 -3.09 13.30
CA ARG A 68 8.98 -3.10 14.66
C ARG A 68 8.59 -1.70 15.10
N GLU A 69 9.46 -0.72 14.93
CA GLU A 69 9.17 0.66 15.30
C GLU A 69 8.03 1.26 14.46
N LEU A 70 8.07 1.06 13.14
CA LEU A 70 7.02 1.54 12.23
C LEU A 70 5.65 0.94 12.53
N THR A 71 5.61 -0.32 12.99
CA THR A 71 4.37 -1.07 13.23
C THR A 71 3.98 -1.17 14.70
N GLU A 72 4.75 -0.58 15.62
CA GLU A 72 4.48 -0.58 17.06
C GLU A 72 3.09 -0.01 17.35
N ARG A 73 2.78 1.14 16.73
CA ARG A 73 1.43 1.71 16.72
C ARG A 73 0.89 1.61 15.31
N SER A 74 -0.20 0.87 15.13
CA SER A 74 -0.80 0.67 13.80
C SER A 74 -1.20 1.97 13.09
N VAL A 75 -1.46 3.04 13.84
CA VAL A 75 -1.76 4.36 13.26
C VAL A 75 -0.54 4.97 12.57
N ASP A 76 0.68 4.71 13.05
CA ASP A 76 1.89 5.33 12.53
C ASP A 76 2.17 4.85 11.10
N VAL A 77 2.12 3.54 10.85
CA VAL A 77 2.29 3.01 9.48
C VAL A 77 1.23 3.52 8.51
N ILE A 78 -0.03 3.68 8.95
CA ILE A 78 -1.11 4.23 8.13
C ILE A 78 -0.81 5.70 7.76
N LEU A 79 -0.47 6.53 8.75
CA LEU A 79 -0.14 7.94 8.55
C LEU A 79 1.11 8.13 7.68
N VAL A 80 2.10 7.25 7.81
CA VAL A 80 3.29 7.25 6.95
C VAL A 80 2.91 6.96 5.50
N CYS A 81 2.05 5.96 5.25
CA CYS A 81 1.61 5.63 3.90
C CYS A 81 0.80 6.75 3.24
N MET A 82 0.07 7.54 4.01
CA MET A 82 -0.71 8.69 3.52
C MET A 82 0.13 9.94 3.24
N SER A 83 1.40 9.94 3.64
CA SER A 83 2.33 11.04 3.33
C SER A 83 2.86 10.92 1.89
N PRO A 84 2.98 12.04 1.14
CA PRO A 84 3.58 12.05 -0.19
C PRO A 84 5.05 11.59 -0.20
N TYR A 85 5.74 11.70 0.94
CA TYR A 85 7.11 11.22 1.12
C TYR A 85 7.14 9.79 1.69
N GLY A 86 6.28 9.54 2.68
CA GLY A 86 6.24 8.26 3.38
C GLY A 86 5.80 7.10 2.50
N THR A 87 4.89 7.31 1.54
CA THR A 87 4.50 6.28 0.56
C THR A 87 5.70 5.70 -0.20
N ARG A 88 6.69 6.53 -0.55
CA ARG A 88 7.92 6.09 -1.23
C ARG A 88 8.86 5.35 -0.29
N ALA A 89 9.01 5.83 0.94
CA ALA A 89 9.82 5.17 1.95
C ALA A 89 9.28 3.78 2.32
N VAL A 90 7.96 3.63 2.45
CA VAL A 90 7.33 2.33 2.74
C VAL A 90 7.44 1.36 1.57
N GLN A 91 7.23 1.82 0.33
CA GLN A 91 7.48 0.99 -0.86
C GLN A 91 8.94 0.52 -0.90
N LYS A 92 9.91 1.42 -0.66
CA LYS A 92 11.32 1.06 -0.60
C LYS A 92 11.64 0.05 0.51
N LEU A 93 10.99 0.20 1.68
CA LEU A 93 11.11 -0.78 2.76
C LEU A 93 10.61 -2.15 2.29
N LEU A 94 9.38 -2.22 1.77
CA LEU A 94 8.75 -3.46 1.29
C LEU A 94 9.58 -4.16 0.19
N GLU A 95 10.15 -3.40 -0.74
CA GLU A 95 11.09 -3.89 -1.78
C GLU A 95 12.32 -4.60 -1.20
N ASN A 96 12.73 -4.25 0.02
CA ASN A 96 13.95 -4.76 0.65
C ASN A 96 13.69 -5.80 1.75
N LEU A 97 12.42 -6.16 2.01
CA LEU A 97 12.08 -7.20 3.00
C LEU A 97 12.06 -8.59 2.36
N ASN A 98 12.85 -9.51 2.91
CA ASN A 98 12.85 -10.93 2.51
C ASN A 98 12.17 -11.84 3.55
N SER A 99 12.01 -11.36 4.78
CA SER A 99 11.43 -12.14 5.87
C SER A 99 9.91 -12.13 5.82
N ARG A 100 9.31 -13.32 5.70
CA ARG A 100 7.84 -13.51 5.79
C ARG A 100 7.26 -12.88 7.05
N VAL A 101 7.96 -12.96 8.18
CA VAL A 101 7.50 -12.37 9.45
C VAL A 101 7.45 -10.84 9.34
N GLN A 102 8.50 -10.22 8.82
CA GLN A 102 8.59 -8.76 8.69
C GLN A 102 7.54 -8.23 7.70
N ILE A 103 7.37 -8.88 6.55
CA ILE A 103 6.33 -8.53 5.58
C ILE A 103 4.95 -8.61 6.25
N MET A 104 4.64 -9.71 6.94
CA MET A 104 3.35 -9.88 7.62
C MET A 104 3.10 -8.85 8.71
N MET A 105 4.15 -8.36 9.40
CA MET A 105 3.99 -7.27 10.38
C MET A 105 3.51 -5.98 9.71
N VAL A 106 4.13 -5.60 8.58
CA VAL A 106 3.70 -4.43 7.81
C VAL A 106 2.27 -4.61 7.29
N ILE A 107 1.98 -5.75 6.67
CA ILE A 107 0.64 -6.03 6.13
C ILE A 107 -0.45 -5.97 7.22
N ARG A 108 -0.19 -6.51 8.41
CA ARG A 108 -1.13 -6.42 9.55
C ARG A 108 -1.35 -4.98 10.02
N GLY A 109 -0.32 -4.15 9.96
CA GLY A 109 -0.43 -2.72 10.22
C GLY A 109 -1.33 -2.02 9.19
N LEU A 110 -1.10 -2.28 7.90
CA LEU A 110 -1.87 -1.71 6.79
C LEU A 110 -3.33 -2.17 6.79
N HIS A 111 -3.58 -3.45 7.11
CA HIS A 111 -4.91 -4.06 7.16
C HIS A 111 -5.93 -3.21 7.93
N ARG A 112 -5.56 -2.66 9.09
CA ARG A 112 -6.48 -1.88 9.94
C ARG A 112 -6.97 -0.59 9.28
N GLY A 113 -6.21 -0.05 8.32
CA GLY A 113 -6.53 1.16 7.57
C GLY A 113 -6.71 0.92 6.08
N ALA A 114 -6.87 -0.33 5.62
CA ALA A 114 -6.80 -0.65 4.19
C ALA A 114 -7.83 0.13 3.34
N ALA A 115 -9.09 0.23 3.80
CA ALA A 115 -10.09 1.01 3.08
C ALA A 115 -9.78 2.52 3.07
N GLN A 116 -9.17 3.04 4.14
CA GLN A 116 -8.75 4.44 4.21
C GLN A 116 -7.56 4.71 3.28
N LEU A 117 -6.59 3.81 3.25
CA LEU A 117 -5.41 3.87 2.40
C LEU A 117 -5.78 3.73 0.92
N ALA A 118 -6.74 2.88 0.58
CA ALA A 118 -7.19 2.69 -0.80
C ALA A 118 -7.72 3.99 -1.42
N ASN A 119 -8.42 4.80 -0.64
CA ASN A 119 -8.99 6.06 -1.09
C ASN A 119 -8.06 7.26 -0.88
N ASP A 120 -6.85 7.03 -0.35
CA ASP A 120 -5.87 8.09 -0.12
C ASP A 120 -4.98 8.31 -1.37
N PRO A 121 -4.70 9.57 -1.77
CA PRO A 121 -3.90 9.88 -2.95
C PRO A 121 -2.44 9.39 -2.88
N ASN A 122 -1.92 9.02 -1.71
CA ASN A 122 -0.58 8.46 -1.53
C ASN A 122 -0.62 7.00 -1.05
N GLY A 123 -1.55 6.68 -0.16
CA GLY A 123 -1.69 5.37 0.48
C GLY A 123 -2.02 4.25 -0.49
N HIS A 124 -2.78 4.55 -1.56
CA HIS A 124 -3.18 3.56 -2.55
C HIS A 124 -1.98 2.91 -3.25
N HIS A 125 -0.89 3.66 -3.46
CA HIS A 125 0.35 3.12 -4.03
C HIS A 125 0.99 2.03 -3.18
N VAL A 126 0.94 2.15 -1.85
CA VAL A 126 1.47 1.12 -0.95
C VAL A 126 0.63 -0.15 -1.00
N LEU A 127 -0.71 -0.01 -1.04
CA LEU A 127 -1.59 -1.17 -1.19
C LEU A 127 -1.41 -1.86 -2.53
N GLN A 128 -1.36 -1.10 -3.63
CA GLN A 128 -1.10 -1.65 -4.95
C GLN A 128 0.25 -2.38 -5.00
N TYR A 129 1.30 -1.80 -4.41
CA TYR A 129 2.60 -2.47 -4.29
C TYR A 129 2.45 -3.83 -3.61
N CYS A 130 1.77 -3.89 -2.46
CA CYS A 130 1.54 -5.16 -1.75
C CYS A 130 0.79 -6.17 -2.61
N LEU A 131 -0.31 -5.74 -3.25
CA LEU A 131 -1.18 -6.59 -4.08
C LEU A 131 -0.46 -7.16 -5.31
N ILE A 132 0.44 -6.38 -5.91
CA ILE A 132 1.18 -6.76 -7.13
C ILE A 132 2.36 -7.68 -6.79
N HIS A 133 3.08 -7.41 -5.69
CA HIS A 133 4.37 -8.04 -5.41
C HIS A 133 4.33 -9.19 -4.39
N TYR A 134 3.24 -9.34 -3.63
CA TYR A 134 3.10 -10.42 -2.66
C TYR A 134 1.95 -11.37 -3.03
N ASP A 135 2.12 -12.64 -2.66
CA ASP A 135 1.10 -13.66 -2.90
C ASP A 135 -0.19 -13.38 -2.12
N CYS A 136 -1.28 -14.02 -2.59
CA CYS A 136 -2.61 -13.91 -1.97
C CYS A 136 -2.60 -14.21 -0.47
N ASP A 137 -1.74 -15.14 0.00
CA ASP A 137 -1.62 -15.49 1.43
C ASP A 137 -1.20 -14.30 2.30
N PHE A 138 -0.33 -13.43 1.79
CA PHE A 138 0.05 -12.21 2.48
C PHE A 138 -1.08 -11.20 2.42
N ASN A 139 -1.66 -11.02 1.23
CA ASN A 139 -2.62 -9.96 0.96
C ASN A 139 -4.05 -10.25 1.43
N GLN A 140 -4.36 -11.48 1.88
CA GLN A 140 -5.70 -11.88 2.30
C GLN A 140 -6.34 -10.90 3.30
N PRO A 141 -5.67 -10.41 4.36
CA PRO A 141 -6.26 -9.43 5.26
C PRO A 141 -6.67 -8.15 4.53
N ILE A 142 -5.79 -7.60 3.68
CA ILE A 142 -6.07 -6.38 2.91
C ILE A 142 -7.28 -6.62 1.99
N LEU A 143 -7.28 -7.73 1.25
CA LEU A 143 -8.35 -8.11 0.34
C LEU A 143 -9.71 -8.20 1.05
N ASP A 144 -9.76 -8.83 2.23
CA ASP A 144 -10.97 -8.93 3.03
C ASP A 144 -11.51 -7.57 3.48
N GLN A 145 -10.62 -6.65 3.88
CA GLN A 145 -11.03 -5.29 4.27
C GLN A 145 -11.54 -4.47 3.10
N ILE A 146 -10.91 -4.61 1.93
CA ILE A 146 -11.38 -3.96 0.70
C ILE A 146 -12.73 -4.53 0.28
N ALA A 147 -12.93 -5.86 0.34
CA ALA A 147 -14.22 -6.48 0.05
C ALA A 147 -15.33 -5.95 0.98
N ASN A 148 -15.06 -5.84 2.29
CA ASN A 148 -16.02 -5.30 3.26
C ASN A 148 -16.37 -3.82 3.02
N ASN A 149 -15.55 -3.08 2.28
CA ASN A 149 -15.73 -1.66 1.98
C ASN A 149 -15.86 -1.41 0.47
N CYS A 150 -16.23 -2.42 -0.31
CA CYS A 150 -16.10 -2.44 -1.77
C CYS A 150 -16.73 -1.22 -2.44
N PHE A 151 -17.97 -0.87 -2.07
CA PHE A 151 -18.67 0.26 -2.67
C PHE A 151 -17.92 1.59 -2.46
N LYS A 152 -17.54 1.88 -1.22
CA LYS A 152 -16.81 3.11 -0.86
C LYS A 152 -15.46 3.21 -1.56
N VAL A 153 -14.80 2.07 -1.80
CA VAL A 153 -13.52 2.01 -2.52
C VAL A 153 -13.73 2.17 -4.03
N ALA A 154 -14.79 1.57 -4.58
CA ALA A 154 -15.07 1.60 -6.02
C ALA A 154 -15.43 3.00 -6.55
N THR A 155 -16.07 3.84 -5.74
CA THR A 155 -16.51 5.21 -6.11
C THR A 155 -15.47 6.28 -5.74
N ASP A 156 -14.21 5.90 -5.57
CA ASP A 156 -13.11 6.81 -5.28
C ASP A 156 -12.06 6.76 -6.40
N ARG A 157 -11.47 7.93 -6.70
CA ARG A 157 -10.46 8.07 -7.77
C ARG A 157 -9.24 7.19 -7.57
N SER A 158 -8.76 7.04 -6.33
CA SER A 158 -7.62 6.20 -5.98
C SER A 158 -8.08 4.78 -5.67
N GLY A 159 -9.24 4.66 -5.01
CA GLY A 159 -9.81 3.39 -4.58
C GLY A 159 -10.12 2.45 -5.74
N CYS A 160 -10.62 2.97 -6.86
CA CYS A 160 -10.94 2.13 -8.02
C CYS A 160 -9.69 1.44 -8.62
N CYS A 161 -8.54 2.11 -8.59
CA CYS A 161 -7.24 1.54 -8.99
C CYS A 161 -6.77 0.43 -8.05
N VAL A 162 -7.04 0.56 -6.74
CA VAL A 162 -6.76 -0.51 -5.76
C VAL A 162 -7.69 -1.69 -5.98
N LEU A 163 -8.98 -1.43 -6.20
CA LEU A 163 -9.97 -2.48 -6.42
C LEU A 163 -9.69 -3.27 -7.71
N GLN A 164 -9.20 -2.60 -8.75
CA GLN A 164 -8.71 -3.27 -9.96
C GLN A 164 -7.54 -4.21 -9.64
N ALA A 165 -6.52 -3.74 -8.93
CA ALA A 165 -5.41 -4.59 -8.51
C ALA A 165 -5.87 -5.77 -7.65
N CYS A 166 -6.86 -5.57 -6.76
CA CYS A 166 -7.47 -6.67 -6.00
C CYS A 166 -8.08 -7.73 -6.93
N VAL A 167 -8.82 -7.35 -7.96
CA VAL A 167 -9.46 -8.29 -8.90
C VAL A 167 -8.44 -9.00 -9.79
N GLU A 168 -7.40 -8.30 -10.24
CA GLU A 168 -6.35 -8.83 -11.11
C GLU A 168 -5.43 -9.82 -10.38
N HIS A 169 -5.10 -9.53 -9.12
CA HIS A 169 -4.08 -10.29 -8.36
C HIS A 169 -4.65 -11.24 -7.30
N SER A 170 -5.95 -11.22 -7.02
CA SER A 170 -6.60 -12.22 -6.15
C SER A 170 -7.00 -13.49 -6.90
N ARG A 171 -7.15 -14.60 -6.15
CA ARG A 171 -7.59 -15.90 -6.68
C ARG A 171 -8.57 -16.58 -5.71
N GLY A 172 -9.23 -17.63 -6.20
CA GLY A 172 -10.09 -18.49 -5.38
C GLY A 172 -11.29 -17.76 -4.76
N GLU A 173 -11.62 -18.14 -3.53
CA GLU A 173 -12.80 -17.62 -2.80
C GLU A 173 -12.75 -16.12 -2.58
N VAL A 174 -11.57 -15.57 -2.26
CA VAL A 174 -11.40 -14.13 -2.02
C VAL A 174 -11.73 -13.31 -3.26
N ARG A 175 -11.29 -13.76 -4.44
CA ARG A 175 -11.66 -13.13 -5.72
C ARG A 175 -13.15 -13.21 -5.97
N ASN A 176 -13.76 -14.38 -5.75
CA ASN A 176 -15.19 -14.56 -5.97
C ASN A 176 -16.01 -13.66 -5.05
N ARG A 177 -15.57 -13.48 -3.79
CA ARG A 177 -16.18 -12.57 -2.83
C ARG A 177 -16.10 -11.12 -3.31
N LEU A 178 -14.93 -10.65 -3.73
CA LEU A 178 -14.76 -9.30 -4.30
C LEU A 178 -15.70 -9.08 -5.50
N LEU A 179 -15.76 -10.03 -6.42
CA LEU A 179 -16.63 -9.94 -7.59
C LEU A 179 -18.11 -9.93 -7.22
N ALA A 180 -18.53 -10.71 -6.22
CA ALA A 180 -19.90 -10.72 -5.74
C ALA A 180 -20.29 -9.35 -5.17
N GLU A 181 -19.42 -8.71 -4.37
CA GLU A 181 -19.66 -7.37 -3.81
C GLU A 181 -19.71 -6.30 -4.91
N ILE A 182 -18.83 -6.36 -5.90
CA ILE A 182 -18.86 -5.46 -7.06
C ILE A 182 -20.17 -5.63 -7.83
N MET A 183 -20.62 -6.86 -8.04
CA MET A 183 -21.88 -7.14 -8.76
C MET A 183 -23.11 -6.66 -7.99
N ALA A 184 -23.12 -6.87 -6.67
CA ALA A 184 -24.20 -6.41 -5.81
C ALA A 184 -24.37 -4.89 -5.86
N ASN A 185 -23.27 -4.15 -6.10
CA ASN A 185 -23.24 -2.70 -6.17
C ASN A 185 -23.04 -2.15 -7.60
N ALA A 186 -23.18 -2.97 -8.64
CA ALA A 186 -22.77 -2.60 -9.99
C ALA A 186 -23.54 -1.41 -10.57
N ILE A 187 -24.84 -1.28 -10.24
CA ILE A 187 -25.68 -0.18 -10.72
C ILE A 187 -25.19 1.16 -10.12
N PRO A 188 -25.12 1.35 -8.78
CA PRO A 188 -24.65 2.61 -8.23
C PRO A 188 -23.17 2.88 -8.53
N ILE A 189 -22.32 1.85 -8.71
CA ILE A 189 -20.94 2.03 -9.17
C ILE A 189 -20.90 2.58 -10.61
N ALA A 190 -21.80 2.13 -11.49
CA ALA A 190 -21.85 2.59 -12.88
C ALA A 190 -22.35 4.04 -13.03
N GLU A 191 -23.05 4.56 -12.02
CA GLU A 191 -23.51 5.95 -11.97
C GLU A 191 -22.42 6.91 -11.49
N ASP A 192 -21.39 6.39 -10.81
CA ASP A 192 -20.22 7.18 -10.39
C ASP A 192 -19.20 7.31 -11.53
N PRO A 193 -18.64 8.52 -11.80
CA PRO A 193 -17.65 8.71 -12.87
C PRO A 193 -16.40 7.83 -12.76
N PHE A 194 -15.89 7.60 -11.54
CA PHE A 194 -14.72 6.76 -11.29
C PHE A 194 -15.10 5.27 -11.30
N GLY A 195 -16.24 4.96 -10.67
CA GLY A 195 -16.80 3.61 -10.68
C GLY A 195 -17.07 3.08 -12.08
N TYR A 196 -17.65 3.88 -12.97
CA TYR A 196 -17.91 3.52 -14.37
C TYR A 196 -16.62 3.18 -15.14
N ALA A 197 -15.57 4.01 -14.97
CA ALA A 197 -14.28 3.81 -15.64
C ALA A 197 -13.61 2.49 -15.23
N PHE A 198 -13.76 2.10 -13.95
CA PHE A 198 -13.26 0.84 -13.41
C PHE A 198 -14.12 -0.38 -13.80
N LEU A 199 -15.44 -0.24 -13.77
CA LEU A 199 -16.34 -1.37 -13.81
C LEU A 199 -16.27 -2.14 -15.14
N ASN A 200 -16.14 -1.43 -16.27
CA ASN A 200 -16.05 -2.08 -17.58
C ASN A 200 -14.80 -2.98 -17.73
N PRO A 201 -13.57 -2.50 -17.44
CA PRO A 201 -12.38 -3.37 -17.39
C PRO A 201 -12.52 -4.53 -16.41
N CYS A 202 -13.04 -4.28 -15.20
CA CYS A 202 -13.20 -5.30 -14.17
C CYS A 202 -14.14 -6.44 -14.63
N LEU A 203 -15.25 -6.10 -15.29
CA LEU A 203 -16.18 -7.07 -15.84
C LEU A 203 -15.51 -7.91 -16.93
N GLN A 204 -14.69 -7.31 -17.81
CA GLN A 204 -13.96 -8.06 -18.84
C GLN A 204 -12.99 -9.07 -18.25
N VAL A 205 -12.16 -8.68 -17.27
CA VAL A 205 -11.20 -9.57 -16.58
C VAL A 205 -11.91 -10.72 -15.84
N SER A 206 -13.18 -10.53 -15.49
CA SER A 206 -13.99 -11.48 -14.74
C SER A 206 -14.90 -12.34 -15.61
N ASN A 207 -14.85 -12.19 -16.95
CA ASN A 207 -15.80 -12.79 -17.90
C ASN A 207 -17.26 -12.44 -17.59
N TYR A 208 -17.54 -11.18 -17.26
CA TYR A 208 -18.90 -10.63 -17.15
C TYR A 208 -19.11 -9.50 -18.16
N ARG A 209 -20.36 -9.27 -18.55
CA ARG A 209 -20.76 -8.16 -19.43
C ARG A 209 -22.10 -7.58 -19.00
N TRP A 210 -22.28 -6.30 -19.27
CA TRP A 210 -23.58 -5.65 -19.18
C TRP A 210 -24.54 -6.24 -20.21
N GLN A 211 -25.70 -6.66 -19.74
CA GLN A 211 -26.85 -7.00 -20.57
C GLN A 211 -27.92 -5.94 -20.37
N PHE A 212 -28.08 -5.09 -21.39
CA PHE A 212 -29.18 -4.16 -21.48
C PHE A 212 -30.43 -4.92 -21.90
N ARG A 213 -31.48 -4.87 -21.06
CA ARG A 213 -32.79 -5.43 -21.41
C ARG A 213 -33.62 -4.38 -22.17
N PRO A 214 -34.54 -4.80 -23.06
CA PRO A 214 -35.44 -3.89 -23.78
C PRO A 214 -36.29 -3.01 -22.86
N SER A 215 -36.51 -3.42 -21.61
CA SER A 215 -37.26 -2.69 -20.59
C SER A 215 -36.47 -1.54 -19.94
N GLY A 216 -35.27 -1.22 -20.41
CA GLY A 216 -34.39 -0.20 -19.83
C GLY A 216 -33.61 -0.66 -18.59
N CYS A 217 -33.87 -1.87 -18.07
CA CYS A 217 -33.09 -2.43 -16.96
C CYS A 217 -31.75 -3.01 -17.45
N SER A 218 -30.66 -2.51 -16.88
CA SER A 218 -29.31 -3.08 -17.02
C SER A 218 -29.14 -4.24 -16.02
N SER A 219 -28.61 -5.37 -16.48
CA SER A 219 -28.28 -6.52 -15.62
C SER A 219 -26.94 -7.14 -16.01
N LEU A 220 -26.16 -7.65 -15.07
CA LEU A 220 -24.89 -8.31 -15.36
C LEU A 220 -25.08 -9.80 -15.68
N LYS A 221 -24.34 -10.32 -16.68
CA LYS A 221 -24.27 -11.75 -16.99
C LYS A 221 -22.85 -12.22 -17.26
N LYS A 222 -22.54 -13.48 -16.95
CA LYS A 222 -21.30 -14.13 -17.40
C LYS A 222 -21.25 -14.16 -18.93
N ALA A 223 -20.11 -13.78 -19.49
CA ALA A 223 -19.79 -13.97 -20.90
C ALA A 223 -19.66 -15.48 -21.18
N LYS A 224 -20.23 -15.92 -22.31
CA LYS A 224 -20.08 -17.30 -22.80
C LYS A 224 -18.66 -17.55 -23.29
#